data_AF-A0A2N2PPH6-F1
#
_entry.id   AF-A0A2N2PPH6-F1
#
_cell.length_a   1.000
_cell.length_b   1.000
_cell.length_c   1.000
_cell.angle_alpha   90.00
_cell.angle_beta   90.00
_cell.angle_gamma   90.00
#
_symmetry.space_group_name_H-M   'P 1'
#
loop_
_entity.id
_entity.type
_entity.pdbx_description
1 polymer ?
#
loop_
_entity_poly.entity_id
_entity_poly.type
_entity_poly.pdbx_seq_one_letter_code
_entity_poly.pdbx_strand_id
1 'polypeptide(L)'
;MPILEQGAFCSFDLIGWNELAPDEIRAERIAALVRLGYARQIVLDSDTCRRSQLRANGGRGLDFLWTSFLPRLAALGVTESEIGDMLVDAPRRLLAGA
;
A
#
# COMPACT_ATOMS: atom_id res chain seq x y z
N MET A 1 7.81 15.93 -3.00
CA MET A 1 6.72 15.59 -3.95
C MET A 1 5.59 16.58 -3.70
N PRO A 2 5.23 17.48 -4.66
CA PRO A 2 4.41 18.67 -4.35
C PRO A 2 3.09 18.39 -3.64
N ILE A 3 2.44 17.26 -3.95
CA ILE A 3 1.17 16.86 -3.32
C ILE A 3 1.33 16.38 -1.86
N LEU A 4 2.38 15.61 -1.57
CA LEU A 4 2.66 15.13 -0.22
C LEU A 4 3.17 16.25 0.69
N GLU A 5 3.93 17.20 0.13
CA GLU A 5 4.37 18.41 0.85
C GLU A 5 3.21 19.29 1.31
N GLN A 6 2.08 19.25 0.60
CA GLN A 6 0.85 19.96 0.99
C GLN A 6 0.04 19.23 2.08
N GLY A 7 0.53 18.08 2.57
CA GLY A 7 -0.12 17.32 3.64
C GLY A 7 -1.21 16.34 3.17
N ALA A 8 -1.36 16.15 1.85
CA ALA A 8 -2.29 15.14 1.33
C ALA A 8 -1.81 13.72 1.67
N PHE A 9 -2.77 12.79 1.73
CA PHE A 9 -2.47 11.36 1.76
C PHE A 9 -2.39 10.82 0.32
N CYS A 10 -1.50 9.86 0.09
CA CYS A 10 -1.38 9.15 -1.17
C CYS A 10 -1.82 7.69 -0.99
N SER A 11 -2.87 7.31 -1.70
CA SER A 11 -3.35 5.94 -1.74
C SER A 11 -2.61 5.15 -2.82
N PHE A 12 -2.10 3.98 -2.44
CA PHE A 12 -1.72 2.92 -3.37
C PHE A 12 -2.77 1.82 -3.25
N ASP A 13 -3.88 2.01 -3.95
CA ASP A 13 -5.08 1.15 -3.88
C ASP A 13 -5.14 0.07 -4.95
N LEU A 14 -4.25 0.08 -5.94
CA LEU A 14 -4.27 -0.91 -7.03
C LEU A 14 -3.25 -2.05 -6.84
N ILE A 15 -2.89 -2.39 -5.60
CA ILE A 15 -1.97 -3.50 -5.33
C ILE A 15 -2.57 -4.82 -5.85
N GLY A 16 -1.78 -5.58 -6.61
CA GLY A 16 -2.24 -6.82 -7.26
C GLY A 16 -2.89 -6.64 -8.63
N TRP A 17 -2.98 -5.42 -9.16
CA TRP A 17 -3.39 -5.13 -10.54
C TRP A 17 -2.15 -5.05 -11.46
N ASN A 18 -1.52 -6.20 -11.69
CA ASN A 18 -0.27 -6.31 -12.45
C ASN A 18 -0.39 -5.87 -13.92
N GLU A 19 -1.60 -5.90 -14.48
CA GLU A 19 -1.89 -5.42 -15.83
C GLU A 19 -1.80 -3.89 -15.98
N LEU A 20 -1.96 -3.14 -14.88
CA LEU A 20 -1.85 -1.68 -14.87
C LEU A 20 -0.42 -1.22 -14.57
N ALA A 21 0.22 -1.88 -13.61
CA ALA A 21 1.64 -1.74 -13.30
C ALA A 21 2.09 -3.00 -12.53
N PRO A 22 3.34 -3.47 -12.68
CA PRO A 22 3.85 -4.55 -11.86
C PRO A 22 3.94 -4.16 -10.37
N ASP A 23 3.62 -5.08 -9.47
CA ASP A 23 3.74 -4.84 -8.03
C ASP A 23 5.19 -4.61 -7.57
N GLU A 24 6.18 -5.14 -8.30
CA GLU A 24 7.60 -4.82 -8.13
C GLU A 24 7.82 -3.29 -8.17
N ILE A 25 7.30 -2.66 -9.23
CA ILE A 25 7.46 -1.23 -9.47
C ILE A 25 6.64 -0.42 -8.45
N ARG A 26 5.46 -0.91 -8.04
CA ARG A 26 4.70 -0.28 -6.95
C ARG A 26 5.49 -0.30 -5.63
N ALA A 27 6.04 -1.45 -5.27
CA ALA A 27 6.80 -1.63 -4.03
C ALA A 27 8.06 -0.75 -4.03
N GLU A 28 8.78 -0.67 -5.14
CA GLU A 28 9.95 0.22 -5.28
C GLU A 28 9.59 1.70 -5.09
N ARG A 29 8.46 2.15 -5.68
CA ARG A 29 7.97 3.53 -5.53
C ARG A 29 7.57 3.83 -4.09
N ILE A 30 6.84 2.92 -3.44
CA ILE A 30 6.44 3.07 -2.03
C ILE A 30 7.68 3.12 -1.16
N ALA A 31 8.63 2.19 -1.33
CA ALA A 31 9.88 2.17 -0.56
C ALA A 31 10.69 3.46 -0.77
N ALA A 32 10.72 4.03 -1.98
CA ALA A 32 11.36 5.31 -2.23
C ALA A 32 10.67 6.47 -1.47
N LEU A 33 9.33 6.52 -1.45
CA LEU A 33 8.60 7.54 -0.69
C LEU A 33 8.78 7.38 0.83
N VAL A 34 8.82 6.14 1.32
CA VAL A 34 9.12 5.84 2.73
C VAL A 34 10.50 6.36 3.11
N ARG A 35 11.54 6.09 2.29
CA ARG A 35 12.90 6.63 2.52
C ARG A 35 12.97 8.16 2.51
N LEU A 36 12.02 8.82 1.86
CA LEU A 36 11.87 10.29 1.88
C LEU A 36 11.07 10.80 3.10
N GLY A 37 10.62 9.91 4.01
CA GLY A 37 9.92 10.26 5.24
C GLY A 37 8.39 10.29 5.13
N TYR A 38 7.80 9.78 4.04
CA TYR A 38 6.36 9.91 3.78
C TYR A 38 5.50 8.73 4.24
N ALA A 39 6.03 7.76 5.01
CA ALA A 39 5.27 6.57 5.45
C ALA A 39 3.90 6.93 6.07
N ARG A 40 3.88 7.98 6.90
CA ARG A 40 2.68 8.46 7.62
C ARG A 40 1.63 9.17 6.75
N GLN A 41 1.89 9.28 5.45
CA GLN A 41 0.98 9.85 4.45
C GLN A 41 0.59 8.84 3.37
N ILE A 42 1.02 7.59 3.49
CA ILE A 42 0.70 6.53 2.52
C ILE A 42 -0.36 5.62 3.12
N VAL A 43 -1.37 5.26 2.32
CA VAL A 43 -2.34 4.21 2.65
C VAL A 43 -2.32 3.15 1.56
N LEU A 44 -2.53 1.88 1.94
CA LEU A 44 -2.39 0.73 1.06
C LEU A 44 -3.72 0.00 0.94
N ASP A 45 -4.11 -0.34 -0.28
CA ASP A 45 -5.23 -1.25 -0.56
C ASP A 45 -5.02 -1.94 -1.92
N SER A 46 -5.93 -2.81 -2.29
CA SER A 46 -5.88 -3.62 -3.50
C SER A 46 -7.06 -3.39 -4.46
N ASP A 47 -8.04 -2.56 -4.10
CA ASP A 47 -9.22 -2.26 -4.91
C ASP A 47 -9.84 -3.55 -5.46
N THR A 48 -10.15 -4.47 -4.54
CA THR A 48 -10.79 -5.73 -4.89
C THR A 48 -12.25 -5.46 -5.26
N CYS A 49 -12.49 -5.11 -6.52
CA CYS A 49 -13.79 -4.72 -7.05
C CYS A 49 -14.41 -5.75 -8.01
N ARG A 50 -13.72 -6.86 -8.31
CA ARG A 50 -14.19 -7.94 -9.20
C ARG A 50 -14.33 -9.27 -8.47
N ARG A 51 -15.39 -10.03 -8.78
CA ARG A 51 -15.61 -11.39 -8.23
C ARG A 51 -14.44 -12.32 -8.53
N SER A 52 -13.83 -12.22 -9.71
CA SER A 52 -12.67 -13.03 -10.10
C SER A 52 -11.44 -12.84 -9.22
N GLN A 53 -11.37 -11.75 -8.45
CA GLN A 53 -10.24 -11.49 -7.53
C GLN A 53 -10.42 -12.18 -6.18
N LEU A 54 -11.60 -12.69 -5.85
CA LEU A 54 -11.85 -13.39 -4.58
C LEU A 54 -11.27 -14.81 -4.60
N ARG A 55 -10.74 -15.27 -3.46
CA ARG A 55 -10.20 -16.64 -3.28
C ARG A 55 -11.20 -17.72 -3.70
N ALA A 56 -12.48 -17.54 -3.38
CA ALA A 56 -13.55 -18.48 -3.73
C ALA A 56 -13.71 -18.69 -5.25
N ASN A 57 -13.22 -17.76 -6.07
CA ASN A 57 -13.24 -17.83 -7.53
C ASN A 57 -11.82 -18.04 -8.12
N GLY A 58 -10.85 -18.49 -7.31
CA GLY A 58 -9.47 -18.70 -7.73
C GLY A 58 -8.61 -17.43 -7.82
N GLY A 59 -9.14 -16.29 -7.34
CA GLY A 59 -8.41 -15.02 -7.33
C GLY A 59 -7.43 -14.87 -6.16
N ARG A 60 -6.75 -13.72 -6.14
CA ARG A 60 -5.70 -13.39 -5.15
C ARG A 60 -6.19 -13.19 -3.72
N GLY A 61 -7.47 -12.85 -3.51
CA GLY A 61 -8.05 -12.58 -2.20
C GLY A 61 -7.83 -11.17 -1.66
N LEU A 62 -8.59 -10.83 -0.62
CA LEU A 62 -8.46 -9.58 0.15
C LEU A 62 -7.19 -9.59 1.02
N ASP A 63 -6.71 -10.78 1.38
CA ASP A 63 -5.50 -11.02 2.16
C ASP A 63 -4.21 -10.80 1.37
N PHE A 64 -4.29 -10.59 0.05
CA PHE A 64 -3.13 -10.47 -0.85
C PHE A 64 -2.12 -9.41 -0.40
N LEU A 65 -2.60 -8.30 0.16
CA LEU A 65 -1.75 -7.27 0.74
C LEU A 65 -0.77 -7.87 1.76
N TRP A 66 -1.27 -8.64 2.73
CA TRP A 66 -0.48 -9.29 3.77
C TRP A 66 0.33 -10.48 3.27
N THR A 67 -0.25 -11.33 2.45
CA THR A 67 0.40 -12.59 2.05
C THR A 67 1.48 -12.41 0.99
N SER A 68 1.48 -11.29 0.27
CA SER A 68 2.33 -11.13 -0.92
C SER A 68 2.99 -9.76 -1.03
N PHE A 69 2.27 -8.66 -0.73
CA PHE A 69 2.82 -7.33 -0.97
C PHE A 69 3.67 -6.79 0.20
N LEU A 70 3.22 -6.94 1.45
CA LEU A 70 3.98 -6.50 2.62
C LEU A 70 5.36 -7.19 2.74
N PRO A 71 5.50 -8.52 2.50
CA PRO A 71 6.81 -9.16 2.47
C PRO A 71 7.76 -8.55 1.42
N ARG A 72 7.22 -8.10 0.28
CA ARG A 72 8.01 -7.43 -0.76
C ARG A 72 8.50 -6.05 -0.31
N LEU A 73 7.67 -5.27 0.38
CA LEU A 73 8.11 -4.00 0.98
C LEU A 73 9.19 -4.23 2.03
N ALA A 74 9.02 -5.23 2.89
CA ALA A 74 10.02 -5.60 3.88
C ALA A 74 11.37 -5.98 3.23
N ALA A 75 11.34 -6.73 2.12
CA ALA A 75 12.54 -7.07 1.35
C ALA A 75 13.25 -5.85 0.74
N LEU A 76 12.55 -4.72 0.55
CA LEU A 76 13.12 -3.44 0.11
C LEU A 76 13.63 -2.57 1.27
N GLY A 77 13.62 -3.10 2.50
CA GLY A 77 14.09 -2.42 3.71
C GLY A 77 13.06 -1.50 4.35
N VAL A 78 11.78 -1.58 3.98
CA VAL A 78 10.70 -0.92 4.72
C VAL A 78 10.51 -1.64 6.04
N THR A 79 10.64 -0.91 7.14
CA THR A 79 10.57 -1.48 8.49
C THR A 79 9.14 -1.83 8.89
N GLU A 80 9.01 -2.69 9.90
CA GLU A 80 7.70 -3.03 10.48
C GLU A 80 6.97 -1.79 11.02
N SER A 81 7.71 -0.84 11.61
CA SER A 81 7.14 0.43 12.08
C SER A 81 6.57 1.26 10.92
N GLU A 82 7.28 1.36 9.80
CA GLU A 82 6.79 2.10 8.62
C GLU A 82 5.62 1.39 7.94
N ILE A 83 5.60 0.06 7.96
CA ILE A 83 4.42 -0.72 7.55
C ILE A 83 3.23 -0.41 8.48
N GLY A 84 3.48 -0.34 9.79
CA GLY A 84 2.49 0.08 10.79
C GLY A 84 1.96 1.49 10.53
N ASP A 85 2.85 2.43 10.19
CA ASP A 85 2.47 3.79 9.80
C ASP A 85 1.49 3.79 8.63
N MET A 86 1.71 2.94 7.62
CA MET A 86 0.87 2.88 6.41
C MET A 86 -0.43 2.11 6.60
N LEU A 87 -0.46 1.08 7.46
CA LEU A 87 -1.63 0.20 7.65
C LEU A 87 -2.54 0.63 8.80
N VAL A 88 -2.00 1.35 9.78
CA VAL A 88 -2.71 1.67 11.02
C VAL A 88 -2.78 3.18 11.22
N ASP A 89 -1.64 3.86 11.34
CA ASP A 89 -1.64 5.27 11.75
C ASP A 89 -2.14 6.22 10.67
N ALA A 90 -1.72 6.04 9.42
CA ALA A 90 -2.17 6.85 8.30
C ALA A 90 -3.68 6.64 8.04
N PRO A 91 -4.22 5.41 7.95
CA PRO A 91 -5.66 5.20 7.84
C PRO A 91 -6.46 5.76 9.03
N ARG A 92 -5.97 5.60 10.26
CA ARG A 92 -6.61 6.19 11.45
C ARG A 92 -6.75 7.71 11.31
N ARG A 93 -5.66 8.39 10.96
CA ARG A 93 -5.66 9.86 10.78
C ARG A 93 -6.53 10.31 9.61
N LEU A 94 -6.53 9.55 8.51
CA LEU A 94 -7.30 9.85 7.31
C LEU A 94 -8.81 9.69 7.54
N LEU A 95 -9.23 8.61 8.19
CA LEU A 95 -10.64 8.23 8.30
C LEU A 95 -11.33 8.76 9.57
N ALA A 96 -10.60 8.86 10.68
CA ALA A 96 -11.15 9.28 11.97
C ALA A 96 -10.73 10.69 12.39
N GLY A 97 -9.84 11.34 11.64
CA GLY A 97 -9.22 12.61 12.05
C GLY A 97 -8.11 12.40 13.07
N ALA A 98 -7.61 13.52 13.62
CA ALA A 98 -6.51 13.53 14.60
C ALA A 98 -6.94 12.93 15.95
#